data_AF-A0AAD0E1U1-F1
#
_entry.id   AF-A0AAD0E1U1-F1
#
_cell.length_a   1.000
_cell.length_b   1.000
_cell.length_c   1.000
_cell.angle_alpha   90.00
_cell.angle_beta   90.00
_cell.angle_gamma   90.00
#
_symmetry.space_group_name_H-M   'P 1'
#
loop_
_entity.id
_entity.type
_entity.pdbx_description
1 polymer ?
#
loop_
_entity_poly.entity_id
_entity_poly.type
_entity_poly.pdbx_seq_one_letter_code
_entity_poly.pdbx_strand_id
1 'polypeptide(L)'
;MIETRHTSLIGRQLADAAFGDRPGSWPLPSATTPAQLWLRAVAAGGQGRYGAALRDLAALRRGAPAGPVASLAHSTQGSFLRQLGWHTVARGWDGRALALAGADPEAGADALIGLAADALGVGRFAAAATLLARADPLLASPDAAPTVPDRLPVRRRWVAAELAMARGDGGAAVGHAAEAVELAATMAIPSARHRVKSEVVLAAALCSAGNIERARTLADAALQTTGQLGLLPLRWALACLLIDIESVTFSAQQLREIRDICAGQVRHAGGTWRSA
;
A
#
# COMPACT_ATOMS: atom_id res chain seq x y z
N MET A 1 -15.95 -8.90 31.50
CA MET A 1 -14.56 -9.38 31.26
C MET A 1 -14.42 -10.26 30.01
N ILE A 2 -15.43 -11.07 29.63
CA ILE A 2 -15.42 -11.90 28.41
C ILE A 2 -15.50 -11.06 27.12
N GLU A 3 -16.34 -10.02 27.10
CA GLU A 3 -16.58 -9.16 25.92
C GLU A 3 -15.34 -8.34 25.50
N THR A 4 -14.57 -7.84 26.48
CA THR A 4 -13.31 -7.11 26.24
C THR A 4 -12.24 -8.04 25.65
N ARG A 5 -12.16 -9.30 26.12
CA ARG A 5 -11.24 -10.31 25.58
C ARG A 5 -11.61 -10.72 24.15
N HIS A 6 -12.90 -10.88 23.87
CA HIS A 6 -13.39 -11.20 22.53
C HIS A 6 -13.13 -10.05 21.53
N THR A 7 -13.35 -8.81 21.95
CA THR A 7 -13.04 -7.60 21.15
C THR A 7 -11.53 -7.48 20.88
N SER A 8 -10.69 -7.80 21.86
CA SER A 8 -9.23 -7.84 21.70
C SER A 8 -8.76 -8.94 20.75
N LEU A 9 -9.40 -10.11 20.75
CA LEU A 9 -9.09 -11.21 19.84
C LEU A 9 -9.44 -10.86 18.39
N ILE A 10 -10.64 -10.32 18.16
CA ILE A 10 -11.08 -9.82 16.84
C ILE A 10 -10.11 -8.74 16.34
N GLY A 11 -9.76 -7.78 17.20
CA GLY A 11 -8.80 -6.73 16.87
C GLY A 11 -7.45 -7.29 16.40
N ARG A 12 -6.91 -8.28 17.13
CA ARG A 12 -5.65 -8.94 16.76
C ARG A 12 -5.75 -9.69 15.43
N GLN A 13 -6.79 -10.50 15.22
CA GLN A 13 -6.99 -11.21 13.96
C GLN A 13 -7.08 -10.27 12.75
N LEU A 14 -7.77 -9.14 12.91
CA LEU A 14 -7.87 -8.13 11.86
C LEU A 14 -6.56 -7.39 11.64
N ALA A 15 -5.80 -7.10 12.70
CA ALA A 15 -4.47 -6.50 12.58
C ALA A 15 -3.49 -7.45 11.85
N ASP A 16 -3.52 -8.74 12.18
CA ASP A 16 -2.67 -9.75 11.53
C ASP A 16 -2.99 -9.90 10.04
N ALA A 17 -4.27 -9.76 9.66
CA ALA A 17 -4.69 -9.76 8.26
C ALA A 17 -4.35 -8.46 7.51
N ALA A 18 -4.48 -7.31 8.18
CA ALA A 18 -4.24 -5.99 7.57
C ALA A 18 -2.75 -5.68 7.42
N PHE A 19 -1.97 -5.99 8.45
CA PHE A 19 -0.59 -5.56 8.63
C PHE A 19 0.36 -6.66 9.09
N GLY A 20 -0.11 -7.85 9.45
CA GLY A 20 0.74 -8.95 9.93
C GLY A 20 1.14 -9.97 8.87
N ASP A 21 1.25 -11.21 9.31
CA ASP A 21 1.72 -12.39 8.56
C ASP A 21 0.59 -13.21 7.92
N ARG A 22 -0.68 -12.83 8.17
CA ARG A 22 -1.86 -13.54 7.66
C ARG A 22 -2.69 -12.73 6.65
N PRO A 23 -2.08 -12.12 5.62
CA PRO A 23 -2.83 -11.34 4.63
C PRO A 23 -3.83 -12.20 3.84
N GLY A 24 -3.68 -13.54 3.88
CA GLY A 24 -4.56 -14.54 3.28
C GLY A 24 -5.92 -14.72 3.98
N SER A 25 -6.09 -14.24 5.22
CA SER A 25 -7.27 -14.54 6.04
C SER A 25 -8.59 -14.07 5.43
N TRP A 26 -9.46 -15.02 5.09
CA TRP A 26 -10.81 -14.76 4.60
C TRP A 26 -11.73 -15.95 4.93
N PRO A 27 -12.99 -15.74 5.36
CA PRO A 27 -13.64 -14.44 5.64
C PRO A 27 -13.06 -13.74 6.88
N LEU A 28 -13.14 -12.41 6.91
CA LEU A 28 -12.69 -11.61 8.05
C LEU A 28 -13.78 -11.55 9.15
N PRO A 29 -13.42 -11.57 10.45
CA PRO A 29 -14.37 -11.39 11.56
C PRO A 29 -15.16 -10.08 11.46
N SER A 30 -16.44 -10.11 11.83
CA SER A 30 -17.30 -8.92 11.85
C SER A 30 -16.73 -7.83 12.76
N ALA A 31 -16.72 -6.58 12.28
CA ALA A 31 -16.29 -5.44 13.08
C ALA A 31 -17.40 -4.93 14.00
N THR A 32 -17.03 -4.57 15.22
CA THR A 32 -17.87 -3.89 16.21
C THR A 32 -17.38 -2.47 16.52
N THR A 33 -16.24 -2.06 15.95
CA THR A 33 -15.66 -0.71 16.16
C THR A 33 -15.18 -0.07 14.84
N PRO A 34 -15.06 1.27 14.79
CA PRO A 34 -14.49 1.96 13.62
C PRO A 34 -13.08 1.51 13.26
N ALA A 35 -12.21 1.28 14.25
CA ALA A 35 -10.85 0.79 14.02
C ALA A 35 -10.85 -0.60 13.37
N GLN A 36 -11.74 -1.50 13.80
CA GLN A 36 -11.88 -2.82 13.18
C GLN A 36 -12.43 -2.72 11.74
N LEU A 37 -13.35 -1.80 11.45
CA LEU A 37 -13.79 -1.54 10.06
C LEU A 37 -12.63 -1.07 9.18
N TRP A 38 -11.74 -0.22 9.70
CA TRP A 38 -10.55 0.21 8.98
C TRP A 38 -9.60 -0.97 8.71
N LEU A 39 -9.27 -1.78 9.72
CA LEU A 39 -8.42 -2.96 9.55
C LEU A 39 -9.01 -3.95 8.53
N ARG A 40 -10.32 -4.20 8.60
CA ARG A 40 -11.01 -5.03 7.60
C ARG A 40 -10.85 -4.50 6.18
N ALA A 41 -11.02 -3.19 6.01
CA ALA A 41 -10.85 -2.56 4.72
C ALA A 41 -9.41 -2.69 4.19
N VAL A 42 -8.41 -2.45 5.03
CA VAL A 42 -7.00 -2.60 4.67
C VAL A 42 -6.68 -4.04 4.24
N ALA A 43 -7.13 -5.03 5.01
CA ALA A 43 -6.94 -6.45 4.72
C ALA A 43 -7.62 -6.85 3.39
N ALA A 44 -8.91 -6.54 3.24
CA ALA A 44 -9.67 -6.86 2.04
C ALA A 44 -9.08 -6.17 0.78
N GLY A 45 -8.71 -4.90 0.88
CA GLY A 45 -8.09 -4.15 -0.21
C GLY A 45 -6.70 -4.68 -0.58
N GLY A 46 -5.92 -5.15 0.38
CA GLY A 46 -4.62 -5.80 0.13
C GLY A 46 -4.73 -7.05 -0.75
N GLN A 47 -5.82 -7.80 -0.63
CA GLN A 47 -6.14 -8.95 -1.49
C GLN A 47 -6.86 -8.56 -2.79
N GLY A 48 -7.13 -7.27 -3.03
CA GLY A 48 -7.91 -6.82 -4.20
C GLY A 48 -9.43 -6.95 -4.07
N ARG A 49 -9.96 -7.23 -2.87
CA ARG A 49 -11.41 -7.31 -2.59
C ARG A 49 -12.03 -5.92 -2.36
N TYR A 50 -11.93 -5.06 -3.37
CA TYR A 50 -12.26 -3.64 -3.24
C TYR A 50 -13.71 -3.36 -2.88
N GLY A 51 -14.70 -4.09 -3.39
CA GLY A 51 -16.10 -3.89 -3.04
C GLY A 51 -16.38 -4.10 -1.55
N ALA A 52 -15.79 -5.14 -0.95
CA ALA A 52 -15.88 -5.37 0.49
C ALA A 52 -15.16 -4.28 1.28
N ALA A 53 -13.95 -3.91 0.86
CA ALA A 53 -13.17 -2.87 1.51
C ALA A 53 -13.87 -1.50 1.47
N LEU A 54 -14.40 -1.11 0.30
CA LEU A 54 -15.11 0.14 0.07
C LEU A 54 -16.40 0.23 0.88
N ARG A 55 -17.14 -0.88 1.02
CA ARG A 55 -18.32 -0.94 1.89
C ARG A 55 -17.95 -0.68 3.35
N ASP A 56 -16.90 -1.32 3.84
CA ASP A 56 -16.46 -1.18 5.24
C ASP A 56 -15.94 0.25 5.50
N LEU A 57 -15.19 0.84 4.55
CA LEU A 57 -14.79 2.25 4.63
C LEU A 57 -15.99 3.22 4.56
N ALA A 58 -17.00 2.92 3.75
CA ALA A 58 -18.21 3.75 3.66
C ALA A 58 -19.01 3.72 4.97
N ALA A 59 -19.11 2.55 5.62
CA ALA A 59 -19.71 2.44 6.94
C ALA A 59 -18.92 3.24 7.99
N LEU A 60 -17.59 3.10 7.99
CA LEU A 60 -16.71 3.85 8.89
C LEU A 60 -16.89 5.35 8.72
N ARG A 61 -16.82 5.88 7.49
CA ARG A 61 -16.94 7.33 7.23
C ARG A 61 -18.31 7.92 7.59
N ARG A 62 -19.37 7.11 7.60
CA ARG A 62 -20.70 7.57 8.04
C ARG A 62 -20.86 7.59 9.55
N GLY A 63 -20.21 6.68 10.26
CA GLY A 63 -20.42 6.47 11.70
C GLY A 63 -19.33 7.01 12.61
N ALA A 64 -18.10 7.21 12.12
CA ALA A 64 -16.99 7.67 12.93
C ALA A 64 -16.97 9.21 13.04
N PRO A 65 -16.65 9.77 14.22
CA PRO A 65 -16.41 11.21 14.35
C PRO A 65 -15.16 11.64 13.56
N ALA A 66 -15.05 12.94 13.32
CA ALA A 66 -13.81 13.52 12.78
C ALA A 66 -12.62 13.19 13.69
N GLY A 67 -11.50 12.79 13.10
CA GLY A 67 -10.29 12.40 13.82
C GLY A 67 -9.43 11.37 13.07
N PRO A 68 -8.42 10.80 13.74
CA PRO A 68 -7.38 9.98 13.10
C PRO A 68 -7.93 8.77 12.34
N VAL A 69 -8.88 8.03 12.92
CA VAL A 69 -9.48 6.85 12.25
C VAL A 69 -10.26 7.25 10.99
N ALA A 70 -10.98 8.38 11.02
CA ALA A 70 -11.67 8.90 9.85
C ALA A 70 -10.66 9.37 8.78
N SER A 71 -9.55 9.99 9.18
CA SER A 71 -8.44 10.34 8.29
C SER A 71 -7.85 9.11 7.61
N LEU A 72 -7.48 8.08 8.37
CA LEU A 72 -6.94 6.82 7.85
C LEU A 72 -7.91 6.13 6.88
N ALA A 73 -9.22 6.20 7.12
CA ALA A 73 -10.22 5.67 6.20
C ALA A 73 -10.25 6.42 4.86
N HIS A 74 -10.02 7.74 4.87
CA HIS A 74 -9.89 8.54 3.64
C HIS A 74 -8.57 8.24 2.91
N SER A 75 -7.45 8.17 3.61
CA SER A 75 -6.16 7.79 3.01
C SER A 75 -6.19 6.38 2.41
N THR A 76 -6.88 5.45 3.08
CA THR A 76 -7.07 4.07 2.58
C THR A 76 -7.89 4.06 1.29
N GLN A 77 -8.97 4.86 1.22
CA GLN A 77 -9.75 5.05 -0.01
C GLN A 77 -8.90 5.62 -1.15
N GLY A 78 -8.08 6.65 -0.86
CA GLY A 78 -7.14 7.21 -1.83
C GLY A 78 -6.14 6.17 -2.33
N SER A 79 -5.59 5.35 -1.42
CA SER A 79 -4.63 4.29 -1.76
C SER A 79 -5.21 3.25 -2.72
N PHE A 80 -6.49 2.88 -2.57
CA PHE A 80 -7.15 1.96 -3.49
C PHE A 80 -7.31 2.58 -4.88
N LEU A 81 -7.72 3.84 -4.94
CA LEU A 81 -7.86 4.57 -6.19
C LEU A 81 -6.51 4.71 -6.93
N ARG A 82 -5.43 5.05 -6.21
CA ARG A 82 -4.06 5.09 -6.77
C ARG A 82 -3.61 3.75 -7.32
N GLN A 83 -3.82 2.66 -6.57
CA GLN A 83 -3.45 1.32 -7.01
C GLN A 83 -4.16 0.91 -8.32
N LEU A 84 -5.34 1.49 -8.57
CA LEU A 84 -6.14 1.29 -9.77
C LEU A 84 -5.90 2.36 -10.86
N GLY A 85 -4.95 3.28 -10.66
CA GLY A 85 -4.53 4.32 -11.62
C GLY A 85 -5.26 5.67 -11.52
N TRP A 86 -6.17 5.85 -10.55
CA TRP A 86 -7.02 7.05 -10.41
C TRP A 86 -6.42 8.14 -9.52
N HIS A 87 -5.17 8.55 -9.78
CA HIS A 87 -4.42 9.52 -8.95
C HIS A 87 -5.15 10.86 -8.76
N THR A 88 -5.77 11.41 -9.81
CA THR A 88 -6.53 12.68 -9.71
C THR A 88 -7.70 12.59 -8.73
N VAL A 89 -8.42 11.47 -8.73
CA VAL A 89 -9.56 11.26 -7.82
C VAL A 89 -9.06 11.00 -6.40
N ALA A 90 -7.99 10.20 -6.27
CA ALA A 90 -7.38 9.85 -5.00
C ALA A 90 -6.89 11.09 -4.23
N ARG A 91 -6.37 12.10 -4.93
CA ARG A 91 -5.93 13.39 -4.35
C ARG A 91 -7.00 14.06 -3.48
N GLY A 92 -8.25 14.02 -3.89
CA GLY A 92 -9.35 14.60 -3.12
C GLY A 92 -9.61 13.86 -1.81
N TRP A 93 -9.36 12.55 -1.78
CA TRP A 93 -9.47 11.73 -0.58
C TRP A 93 -8.36 12.01 0.41
N ASP A 94 -7.11 12.06 -0.04
CA ASP A 94 -5.99 12.32 0.88
C ASP A 94 -5.97 13.78 1.36
N GLY A 95 -6.48 14.72 0.57
CA GLY A 95 -6.70 16.09 1.03
C GLY A 95 -7.71 16.17 2.19
N ARG A 96 -8.82 15.42 2.09
CA ARG A 96 -9.77 15.26 3.21
C ARG A 96 -9.14 14.54 4.40
N ALA A 97 -8.33 13.52 4.15
CA ALA A 97 -7.61 12.81 5.20
C ALA A 97 -6.71 13.76 6.00
N LEU A 98 -5.96 14.62 5.31
CA LEU A 98 -5.07 15.60 5.95
C LEU A 98 -5.86 16.60 6.80
N ALA A 99 -7.01 17.07 6.32
CA ALA A 99 -7.87 17.97 7.10
C ALA A 99 -8.45 17.30 8.36
N LEU A 100 -8.68 15.99 8.32
CA LEU A 100 -9.20 15.19 9.43
C LEU A 100 -8.12 14.70 10.41
N ALA A 101 -6.84 14.75 10.03
CA ALA A 101 -5.75 14.21 10.82
C ALA A 101 -5.55 14.94 12.16
N GLY A 102 -5.87 16.24 12.22
CA GLY A 102 -5.57 17.06 13.39
C GLY A 102 -4.08 17.08 13.69
N ALA A 103 -3.72 16.93 14.97
CA ALA A 103 -2.32 16.85 15.42
C ALA A 103 -1.77 15.40 15.45
N ASP A 104 -2.54 14.41 14.98
CA ASP A 104 -2.13 13.02 15.04
C ASP A 104 -1.02 12.72 14.00
N PRO A 105 0.17 12.27 14.45
CA PRO A 105 1.32 12.11 13.56
C PRO A 105 1.15 10.96 12.57
N GLU A 106 0.47 9.87 12.94
CA GLU A 106 0.20 8.74 12.05
C GLU A 106 -0.73 9.17 10.90
N ALA A 107 -1.87 9.76 11.23
CA ALA A 107 -2.85 10.22 10.26
C ALA A 107 -2.27 11.32 9.36
N GLY A 108 -1.52 12.27 9.94
CA GLY A 108 -0.88 13.36 9.20
C GLY A 108 0.17 12.85 8.21
N ALA A 109 1.07 11.96 8.65
CA ALA A 109 2.08 11.38 7.79
C ALA A 109 1.47 10.51 6.68
N ASP A 110 0.48 9.67 6.99
CA ASP A 110 -0.16 8.81 5.98
C ASP A 110 -0.84 9.63 4.89
N ALA A 111 -1.55 10.71 5.27
CA ALA A 111 -2.20 11.61 4.33
C ALA A 111 -1.19 12.40 3.46
N LEU A 112 -0.10 12.89 4.04
CA LEU A 112 0.94 13.61 3.29
C LEU A 112 1.68 12.70 2.30
N ILE A 113 2.05 11.48 2.73
CA ILE A 113 2.67 10.48 1.86
C ILE A 113 1.71 10.09 0.73
N GLY A 114 0.42 9.92 1.03
CA GLY A 114 -0.61 9.67 0.03
C GLY A 114 -0.75 10.79 -0.99
N LEU A 115 -0.84 12.04 -0.54
CA LEU A 115 -0.86 13.23 -1.40
C LEU A 115 0.39 13.32 -2.29
N ALA A 116 1.56 12.94 -1.76
CA ALA A 116 2.79 12.90 -2.53
C ALA A 116 2.71 11.87 -3.66
N ALA A 117 2.19 10.67 -3.37
CA ALA A 117 1.98 9.62 -4.37
C ALA A 117 0.95 10.04 -5.44
N ASP A 118 -0.10 10.77 -5.06
CA ASP A 118 -1.06 11.34 -6.02
C ASP A 118 -0.43 12.39 -6.92
N ALA A 119 0.36 13.29 -6.34
CA ALA A 119 1.08 14.32 -7.10
C ALA A 119 2.08 13.69 -8.08
N LEU A 120 2.80 12.65 -7.64
CA LEU A 120 3.69 11.86 -8.48
C LEU A 120 2.95 11.24 -9.66
N GLY A 121 1.82 10.57 -9.41
CA GLY A 121 1.06 9.87 -10.44
C GLY A 121 0.40 10.77 -11.49
N VAL A 122 0.46 12.10 -11.32
CA VAL A 122 0.04 13.10 -12.31
C VAL A 122 1.18 14.01 -12.78
N GLY A 123 2.44 13.61 -12.55
CA GLY A 123 3.62 14.32 -13.05
C GLY A 123 4.03 15.57 -12.25
N ARG A 124 3.45 15.83 -11.08
CA ARG A 124 3.75 17.00 -10.24
C ARG A 124 4.90 16.71 -9.28
N PHE A 125 6.06 16.41 -9.84
CA PHE A 125 7.22 15.90 -9.08
C PHE A 125 7.73 16.84 -7.98
N ALA A 126 7.74 18.16 -8.22
CA ALA A 126 8.17 19.14 -7.20
C ALA A 126 7.19 19.17 -6.01
N ALA A 127 5.88 19.06 -6.29
CA ALA A 127 4.86 18.98 -5.24
C ALA A 127 5.00 17.67 -4.45
N ALA A 128 5.25 16.55 -5.14
CA ALA A 128 5.51 15.26 -4.49
C ALA A 128 6.70 15.34 -3.52
N ALA A 129 7.84 15.89 -3.95
CA ALA A 129 9.01 16.09 -3.09
C ALA A 129 8.70 16.99 -1.87
N THR A 130 7.96 18.08 -2.09
CA THR A 130 7.59 19.00 -1.00
C THR A 130 6.69 18.32 0.04
N LEU A 131 5.70 17.55 -0.41
CA LEU A 131 4.79 16.81 0.47
C LEU A 131 5.51 15.71 1.24
N LEU A 132 6.45 15.03 0.57
CA LEU A 132 7.37 14.09 1.20
C LEU A 132 8.20 14.77 2.30
N ALA A 133 8.87 15.89 2.02
CA ALA A 133 9.65 16.63 3.02
C ALA A 133 8.80 17.07 4.23
N ARG A 134 7.52 17.41 4.01
CA ARG A 134 6.58 17.76 5.08
C ARG A 134 6.15 16.59 5.95
N ALA A 135 6.21 15.36 5.46
CA ALA A 135 5.91 14.18 6.24
C ALA A 135 7.06 13.82 7.20
N ASP A 136 8.31 14.16 6.85
CA ASP A 136 9.50 13.71 7.56
C ASP A 136 9.53 14.13 9.06
N PRO A 137 9.15 15.38 9.44
CA PRO A 137 9.08 15.76 10.85
C PRO A 137 8.06 14.96 11.66
N LEU A 138 6.96 14.51 11.04
CA LEU A 138 5.95 13.69 11.71
C LEU A 138 6.45 12.27 11.98
N LEU A 139 7.33 11.75 11.12
CA LEU A 139 7.95 10.43 11.28
C LEU A 139 9.09 10.45 12.31
N ALA A 140 9.76 11.59 12.47
CA ALA A 140 10.95 11.73 13.30
C ALA A 140 10.66 12.07 14.77
N SER A 141 9.42 12.39 15.14
CA SER A 141 9.06 12.90 16.47
C SER A 141 9.31 11.86 17.58
N PRO A 142 10.41 11.94 18.34
CA PRO A 142 10.77 10.94 19.35
C PRO A 142 9.90 11.08 20.61
N ASP A 143 9.38 12.28 20.86
CA ASP A 143 8.59 12.64 22.03
C ASP A 143 7.08 12.44 21.83
N ALA A 144 6.66 12.05 20.62
CA ALA A 144 5.26 11.75 20.34
C ALA A 144 4.99 10.28 20.73
N ALA A 145 4.53 10.06 21.95
CA ALA A 145 3.83 8.82 22.27
C ALA A 145 2.39 8.92 21.73
N PRO A 146 1.91 7.94 20.94
CA PRO A 146 2.60 6.73 20.50
C PRO A 146 3.52 6.95 19.29
N THR A 147 4.63 6.22 19.25
CA THR A 147 5.54 6.14 18.11
C THR A 147 4.77 5.83 16.83
N VAL A 148 5.08 6.55 15.75
CA VAL A 148 4.44 6.35 14.45
C VAL A 148 4.66 4.90 13.97
N PRO A 149 3.62 4.20 13.46
CA PRO A 149 3.75 2.82 13.00
C PRO A 149 4.81 2.63 11.90
N ASP A 150 5.60 1.56 12.00
CA ASP A 150 6.73 1.23 11.10
C ASP A 150 6.35 1.20 9.59
N ARG A 151 5.08 0.94 9.29
CA ARG A 151 4.54 0.99 7.92
C ARG A 151 4.74 2.34 7.24
N LEU A 152 4.82 3.44 7.99
CA LEU A 152 4.88 4.78 7.43
C LEU A 152 6.25 5.16 6.89
N PRO A 153 7.37 4.94 7.62
CA PRO A 153 8.72 5.03 7.05
C PRO A 153 8.90 4.17 5.79
N VAL A 154 8.36 2.95 5.77
CA VAL A 154 8.38 2.08 4.59
C VAL A 154 7.62 2.71 3.41
N ARG A 155 6.37 3.15 3.63
CA ARG A 155 5.53 3.81 2.60
C ARG A 155 6.18 5.08 2.07
N ARG A 156 6.83 5.85 2.94
CA ARG A 156 7.62 7.02 2.53
C ARG A 156 8.64 6.57 1.48
N ARG A 157 9.50 5.61 1.82
CA ARG A 157 10.60 5.17 0.95
C ARG A 157 10.10 4.64 -0.39
N TRP A 158 8.93 3.99 -0.43
CA TRP A 158 8.30 3.62 -1.71
C TRP A 158 8.03 4.83 -2.61
N VAL A 159 7.38 5.87 -2.08
CA VAL A 159 7.04 7.07 -2.87
C VAL A 159 8.30 7.85 -3.26
N ALA A 160 9.33 7.87 -2.40
CA ALA A 160 10.62 8.47 -2.72
C ALA A 160 11.34 7.72 -3.86
N ALA A 161 11.32 6.39 -3.84
CA ALA A 161 11.87 5.56 -4.92
C ALA A 161 11.11 5.80 -6.23
N GLU A 162 9.78 5.75 -6.21
CA GLU A 162 8.94 6.04 -7.39
C GLU A 162 9.20 7.45 -7.93
N LEU A 163 9.44 8.44 -7.06
CA LEU A 163 9.74 9.81 -7.47
C LEU A 163 11.09 9.91 -8.17
N ALA A 164 12.10 9.21 -7.65
CA ALA A 164 13.42 9.14 -8.28
C ALA A 164 13.36 8.43 -9.64
N MET A 165 12.61 7.31 -9.74
CA MET A 165 12.36 6.62 -11.02
C MET A 165 11.73 7.57 -12.05
N ALA A 166 10.67 8.30 -11.66
CA ALA A 166 9.97 9.21 -12.55
C ALA A 166 10.82 10.42 -13.00
N ARG A 167 11.89 10.74 -12.28
CA ARG A 167 12.86 11.80 -12.62
C ARG A 167 14.08 11.29 -13.39
N GLY A 168 14.18 9.99 -13.64
CA GLY A 168 15.33 9.37 -14.30
C GLY A 168 16.56 9.21 -13.38
N ASP A 169 16.41 9.33 -12.06
CA ASP A 169 17.49 9.09 -11.10
C ASP A 169 17.44 7.64 -10.60
N GLY A 170 17.97 6.72 -11.41
CA GLY A 170 17.98 5.29 -11.09
C GLY A 170 18.80 4.94 -9.84
N GLY A 171 19.88 5.68 -9.56
CA GLY A 171 20.72 5.46 -8.39
C GLY A 171 19.97 5.75 -7.10
N ALA A 172 19.34 6.93 -7.01
CA ALA A 172 18.52 7.30 -5.86
C ALA A 172 17.27 6.40 -5.73
N ALA A 173 16.68 5.99 -6.85
CA ALA A 173 15.54 5.07 -6.86
C ALA A 173 15.88 3.74 -6.18
N VAL A 174 17.01 3.12 -6.57
CA VAL A 174 17.47 1.86 -5.97
C VAL A 174 17.82 2.04 -4.50
N GLY A 175 18.50 3.15 -4.14
CA GLY A 175 18.83 3.46 -2.74
C GLY A 175 17.58 3.53 -1.85
N HIS A 176 16.58 4.32 -2.25
CA HIS A 176 15.32 4.42 -1.51
C HIS A 176 14.54 3.10 -1.46
N ALA A 177 14.50 2.35 -2.55
CA ALA A 177 13.80 1.07 -2.57
C ALA A 177 14.47 0.02 -1.68
N ALA A 178 15.81 -0.02 -1.65
CA ALA A 178 16.57 -0.90 -0.77
C ALA A 178 16.34 -0.54 0.71
N GLU A 179 16.37 0.75 1.06
CA GLU A 179 16.01 1.21 2.41
C GLU A 179 14.59 0.79 2.81
N ALA A 180 13.63 0.80 1.86
CA ALA A 180 12.27 0.32 2.13
C ALA A 180 12.23 -1.18 2.46
N VAL A 181 13.05 -2.00 1.77
CA VAL A 181 13.19 -3.43 2.04
C VAL A 181 13.77 -3.65 3.44
N GLU A 182 14.82 -2.93 3.81
CA GLU A 182 15.43 -3.04 5.15
C GLU A 182 14.44 -2.64 6.25
N LEU A 183 13.77 -1.49 6.11
CA LEU A 183 12.75 -1.04 7.06
C LEU A 183 11.61 -2.06 7.19
N ALA A 184 11.18 -2.66 6.08
CA ALA A 184 10.12 -3.68 6.10
C ALA A 184 10.57 -4.99 6.77
N ALA A 185 11.87 -5.32 6.70
CA ALA A 185 12.44 -6.50 7.35
C ALA A 185 12.58 -6.31 8.86
N THR A 186 12.78 -5.07 9.33
CA THR A 186 12.99 -4.74 10.75
C THR A 186 11.74 -4.23 11.47
N MET A 187 10.55 -4.32 10.86
CA MET A 187 9.30 -3.93 11.51
C MET A 187 9.09 -4.72 12.80
N ALA A 188 8.69 -4.05 13.88
CA ALA A 188 8.43 -4.67 15.17
C ALA A 188 7.33 -5.74 15.09
N ILE A 189 6.33 -5.51 14.25
CA ILE A 189 5.35 -6.52 13.84
C ILE A 189 5.62 -6.85 12.36
N PRO A 190 6.09 -8.06 12.04
CA PRO A 190 6.37 -8.45 10.66
C PRO A 190 5.13 -8.31 9.77
N SER A 191 5.31 -7.68 8.62
CA SER A 191 4.25 -7.47 7.65
C SER A 191 4.56 -8.12 6.31
N ALA A 192 3.91 -9.24 6.00
CA ALA A 192 4.14 -9.96 4.75
C ALA A 192 3.87 -9.07 3.53
N ARG A 193 2.81 -8.25 3.59
CA ARG A 193 2.45 -7.32 2.53
C ARG A 193 3.48 -6.20 2.33
N HIS A 194 3.99 -5.59 3.40
CA HIS A 194 4.98 -4.52 3.26
C HIS A 194 6.33 -5.06 2.79
N ARG A 195 6.74 -6.25 3.22
CA ARG A 195 7.95 -6.92 2.70
C ARG A 195 7.86 -7.10 1.20
N VAL A 196 6.82 -7.80 0.73
CA VAL A 196 6.66 -8.09 -0.70
C VAL A 196 6.42 -6.82 -1.53
N LYS A 197 5.66 -5.83 -1.04
CA LYS A 197 5.51 -4.56 -1.75
C LYS A 197 6.84 -3.81 -1.86
N SER A 198 7.73 -3.89 -0.86
CA SER A 198 9.06 -3.28 -0.94
C SER A 198 9.93 -3.96 -1.99
N GLU A 199 9.87 -5.29 -2.10
CA GLU A 199 10.54 -6.04 -3.16
C GLU A 199 10.01 -5.67 -4.55
N VAL A 200 8.69 -5.49 -4.71
CA VAL A 200 8.09 -5.00 -5.96
C VAL A 200 8.65 -3.63 -6.36
N VAL A 201 8.75 -2.70 -5.40
CA VAL A 201 9.30 -1.36 -5.66
C VAL A 201 10.79 -1.44 -5.99
N LEU A 202 11.54 -2.30 -5.32
CA LEU A 202 12.97 -2.51 -5.62
C LEU A 202 13.18 -3.12 -7.00
N ALA A 203 12.36 -4.09 -7.41
CA ALA A 203 12.42 -4.65 -8.76
C ALA A 203 12.16 -3.57 -9.83
N ALA A 204 11.16 -2.71 -9.63
CA ALA A 204 10.89 -1.59 -10.51
C ALA A 204 12.05 -0.57 -10.53
N ALA A 205 12.63 -0.26 -9.37
CA ALA A 205 13.77 0.65 -9.28
C ALA A 205 15.01 0.10 -9.99
N LEU A 206 15.33 -1.18 -9.81
CA LEU A 206 16.41 -1.86 -10.53
C LEU A 206 16.18 -1.84 -12.04
N CYS A 207 14.95 -2.10 -12.49
CA CYS A 207 14.57 -1.99 -13.89
C CYS A 207 14.82 -0.57 -14.43
N SER A 208 14.34 0.46 -13.72
CA SER A 208 14.51 1.87 -14.12
C SER A 208 15.98 2.30 -14.19
N ALA A 209 16.84 1.67 -13.38
CA ALA A 209 18.29 1.91 -13.36
C ALA A 209 19.06 1.06 -14.40
N GLY A 210 18.36 0.31 -15.26
CA GLY A 210 18.96 -0.56 -16.28
C GLY A 210 19.52 -1.88 -15.76
N ASN A 211 19.30 -2.21 -14.48
CA ASN A 211 19.76 -3.46 -13.88
C ASN A 211 18.74 -4.59 -14.08
N ILE A 212 18.50 -4.92 -15.35
CA ILE A 212 17.39 -5.77 -15.79
C ILE A 212 17.48 -7.19 -15.21
N GLU A 213 18.66 -7.81 -15.17
CA GLU A 213 18.80 -9.17 -14.64
C GLU A 213 18.41 -9.26 -13.15
N ARG A 214 18.89 -8.32 -12.33
CA ARG A 214 18.51 -8.28 -10.91
C ARG A 214 17.03 -7.96 -10.72
N ALA A 215 16.49 -7.08 -11.56
CA ALA A 215 15.05 -6.79 -11.55
C ALA A 215 14.22 -8.04 -11.85
N ARG A 216 14.59 -8.83 -12.87
CA ARG A 216 13.93 -10.10 -13.24
C ARG A 216 13.97 -11.11 -12.10
N THR A 217 15.16 -11.40 -11.56
CA THR A 217 15.31 -12.38 -10.47
C THR A 217 14.42 -12.03 -9.27
N LEU A 218 14.44 -10.76 -8.86
CA LEU A 218 13.63 -10.30 -7.74
C LEU A 218 12.13 -10.33 -8.05
N ALA A 219 11.74 -9.87 -9.23
CA ALA A 219 10.34 -9.85 -9.65
C ALA A 219 9.75 -11.26 -9.81
N ASP A 220 10.50 -12.23 -10.33
CA ASP A 220 10.07 -13.63 -10.46
C ASP A 220 9.80 -14.25 -9.09
N ALA A 221 10.69 -14.05 -8.12
CA ALA A 221 10.50 -14.51 -6.75
C ALA A 221 9.27 -13.84 -6.10
N ALA A 222 9.17 -12.50 -6.20
CA ALA A 222 8.03 -11.76 -5.66
C ALA A 222 6.71 -12.17 -6.33
N LEU A 223 6.71 -12.54 -7.61
CA LEU A 223 5.50 -13.01 -8.32
C LEU A 223 4.99 -14.30 -7.68
N GLN A 224 5.88 -15.24 -7.36
CA GLN A 224 5.51 -16.47 -6.64
C GLN A 224 4.95 -16.16 -5.25
N THR A 225 5.65 -15.34 -4.46
CA THR A 225 5.23 -14.97 -3.09
C THR A 225 3.87 -14.25 -3.07
N THR A 226 3.63 -13.30 -3.97
CA THR A 226 2.33 -12.63 -4.08
C THR A 226 1.20 -13.60 -4.43
N GLY A 227 1.49 -14.65 -5.20
CA GLY A 227 0.54 -15.74 -5.48
C GLY A 227 0.19 -16.54 -4.22
N GLN A 228 1.20 -16.97 -3.46
CA GLN A 228 1.02 -17.72 -2.22
C GLN A 228 0.23 -16.92 -1.17
N LEU A 229 0.45 -15.60 -1.11
CA LEU A 229 -0.21 -14.71 -0.16
C LEU A 229 -1.58 -14.16 -0.66
N GLY A 230 -1.98 -14.45 -1.90
CA GLY A 230 -3.22 -13.94 -2.48
C GLY A 230 -3.25 -12.41 -2.68
N LEU A 231 -2.09 -11.78 -2.86
CA LEU A 231 -1.95 -10.33 -3.04
C LEU A 231 -2.17 -9.95 -4.52
N LEU A 232 -3.40 -10.14 -5.00
CA LEU A 232 -3.76 -10.01 -6.43
C LEU A 232 -3.30 -8.68 -7.08
N PRO A 233 -3.46 -7.50 -6.45
CA PRO A 233 -3.01 -6.25 -7.07
C PRO A 233 -1.49 -6.17 -7.27
N LEU A 234 -0.71 -6.78 -6.37
CA LEU A 234 0.75 -6.80 -6.49
C LEU A 234 1.21 -7.85 -7.50
N ARG A 235 0.56 -9.02 -7.52
CA ARG A 235 0.80 -10.06 -8.52
C ARG A 235 0.54 -9.55 -9.94
N TRP A 236 -0.53 -8.77 -10.12
CA TRP A 236 -0.81 -8.09 -11.38
C TRP A 236 0.32 -7.14 -11.80
N ALA A 237 0.78 -6.28 -10.89
CA ALA A 237 1.83 -5.31 -11.19
C ALA A 237 3.16 -5.98 -11.57
N LEU A 238 3.52 -7.07 -10.87
CA LEU A 238 4.70 -7.87 -11.19
C LEU A 238 4.59 -8.57 -12.55
N ALA A 239 3.41 -9.11 -12.89
CA ALA A 239 3.20 -9.71 -14.19
C ALA A 239 3.35 -8.68 -15.32
N CYS A 240 2.86 -7.44 -15.14
CA CYS A 240 3.09 -6.35 -16.09
C CYS A 240 4.59 -6.04 -16.23
N LEU A 241 5.30 -5.85 -15.12
CA LEU A 241 6.74 -5.57 -15.13
C LEU A 241 7.52 -6.67 -15.87
N LEU A 242 7.25 -7.95 -15.54
CA LEU A 242 7.92 -9.11 -16.12
C LEU A 242 7.61 -9.34 -17.60
N ILE A 243 6.45 -8.87 -18.09
CA ILE A 243 6.15 -8.87 -19.53
C ILE A 243 7.08 -7.87 -20.23
N ASP A 244 7.22 -6.66 -19.67
CA ASP A 244 8.00 -5.59 -20.29
C ASP A 244 9.50 -5.86 -20.26
N ILE A 245 9.99 -6.54 -19.22
CA ILE A 245 11.41 -6.89 -19.09
C ILE A 245 11.73 -8.33 -19.48
N GLU A 246 10.77 -9.13 -19.94
CA GLU A 246 10.95 -10.54 -20.36
C GLU A 246 11.50 -11.46 -19.25
N SER A 247 10.61 -12.10 -18.47
CA SER A 247 10.99 -13.13 -17.47
C SER A 247 11.77 -14.29 -18.10
N VAL A 248 12.71 -14.84 -17.32
CA VAL A 248 13.43 -16.09 -17.65
C VAL A 248 12.80 -17.33 -17.00
N THR A 249 11.92 -17.14 -16.02
CA THR A 249 11.26 -18.21 -15.27
C THR A 249 9.88 -18.53 -15.85
N PHE A 250 9.16 -17.53 -16.33
CA PHE A 250 7.80 -17.65 -16.85
C PHE A 250 7.76 -17.29 -18.34
N SER A 251 7.00 -18.05 -19.12
CA SER A 251 6.74 -17.68 -20.51
C SER A 251 5.87 -16.41 -20.58
N ALA A 252 6.03 -15.64 -21.67
CA ALA A 252 5.19 -14.47 -21.94
C ALA A 252 3.68 -14.79 -21.94
N GLN A 253 3.30 -16.01 -22.36
CA GLN A 253 1.91 -16.46 -22.32
C GLN A 253 1.41 -16.62 -20.87
N GLN A 254 2.16 -17.31 -20.02
CA GLN A 254 1.82 -17.47 -18.60
C GLN A 254 1.70 -16.13 -17.88
N LEU A 255 2.59 -15.17 -18.16
CA LEU A 255 2.53 -13.85 -17.55
C LEU A 255 1.29 -13.06 -17.98
N ARG A 256 0.91 -13.12 -19.27
CA ARG A 256 -0.32 -12.50 -19.77
C ARG A 256 -1.57 -13.10 -19.13
N GLU A 257 -1.61 -14.43 -18.99
CA GLU A 257 -2.69 -15.13 -18.28
C GLU A 257 -2.77 -14.69 -16.81
N ILE A 258 -1.64 -14.66 -16.10
CA ILE A 258 -1.59 -14.20 -14.70
C ILE A 258 -2.11 -12.76 -14.59
N ARG A 259 -1.64 -11.86 -15.46
CA ARG A 259 -2.07 -10.46 -15.51
C ARG A 259 -3.59 -10.37 -15.73
N ASP A 260 -4.12 -11.07 -16.71
CA ASP A 260 -5.53 -10.96 -17.10
C ASP A 260 -6.46 -11.59 -16.06
N ILE A 261 -6.06 -12.72 -15.45
CA ILE A 261 -6.78 -13.34 -14.32
C ILE A 261 -6.80 -12.39 -13.12
N CYS A 262 -5.64 -11.84 -12.71
CA CYS A 262 -5.59 -10.92 -11.56
C CYS A 262 -6.45 -9.67 -11.83
N ALA A 263 -6.37 -9.11 -13.03
CA ALA A 263 -7.17 -7.95 -13.42
C ALA A 263 -8.67 -8.27 -13.40
N GLY A 264 -9.07 -9.44 -13.92
CA GLY A 264 -10.46 -9.93 -13.92
C GLY A 264 -11.00 -10.16 -12.51
N GLN A 265 -10.22 -10.79 -11.63
CA GLN A 265 -10.61 -11.02 -10.23
C GLN A 265 -10.75 -9.71 -9.46
N VAL A 266 -9.83 -8.76 -9.65
CA VAL A 266 -9.95 -7.41 -9.08
C VAL A 266 -11.23 -6.72 -9.55
N ARG A 267 -11.57 -6.81 -10.84
CA ARG A 267 -12.83 -6.26 -11.38
C ARG A 267 -14.06 -6.91 -10.77
N HIS A 268 -14.09 -8.24 -10.76
CA HIS A 268 -15.18 -9.01 -10.18
C HIS A 268 -15.38 -8.69 -8.69
N ALA A 269 -14.28 -8.44 -7.97
CA ALA A 269 -14.31 -8.07 -6.56
C ALA A 269 -14.54 -6.57 -6.30
N GLY A 270 -14.96 -5.79 -7.31
CA GLY A 270 -15.39 -4.39 -7.18
C GLY A 270 -14.31 -3.34 -7.42
N GLY A 271 -13.15 -3.71 -7.97
CA GLY A 271 -12.13 -2.78 -8.44
C GLY A 271 -12.42 -2.29 -9.86
N THR A 272 -11.99 -1.07 -10.20
CA THR A 272 -12.09 -0.55 -11.57
C THR A 272 -10.76 0.03 -11.98
N TRP A 273 -10.04 -0.69 -12.84
CA TRP A 273 -8.79 -0.20 -13.43
C TRP A 273 -9.08 1.03 -14.29
N ARG A 274 -8.24 2.06 -14.18
CA ARG A 274 -8.26 3.17 -15.13
C ARG A 274 -7.82 2.64 -16.50
N SER A 275 -8.65 2.85 -17.52
CA SER A 275 -8.24 2.62 -18.90
C SER A 275 -7.17 3.64 -19.29
N ALA A 276 -6.15 3.19 -20.02
CA ALA A 276 -5.17 4.06 -20.64
C ALA A 276 -5.85 5.01 -21.64
#